data_AF-A0A1I3K9H8-F1
#
_entry.id   AF-A0A1I3K9H8-F1
#
_cell.length_a   1.000
_cell.length_b   1.000
_cell.length_c   1.000
_cell.angle_alpha   90.00
_cell.angle_beta   90.00
_cell.angle_gamma   90.00
#
_symmetry.space_group_name_H-M   'P 1'
#
loop_
_entity.id
_entity.type
_entity.pdbx_description
1 polymer ?
#
loop_
_entity_poly.entity_id
_entity_poly.type
_entity_poly.pdbx_seq_one_letter_code
_entity_poly.pdbx_strand_id
1 'polypeptide(L)'
;MSLPALIIGVFAQLFFAGLQGLIVVFSAAAIANNSELTPLQDRLLSSLMLLLPGLSLATAGLLVVGYLSSAPWLSNFWHLLPVVAFGLYLLFAWGLNR
;
A
#
# COMPACT_ATOMS: atom_id res chain seq x y z
N MET A 1 -15.42 15.59 0.98
CA MET A 1 -14.03 15.91 0.60
C MET A 1 -14.05 16.99 -0.48
N SER A 2 -13.07 17.91 -0.54
CA SER A 2 -12.99 18.93 -1.60
C SER A 2 -12.30 18.38 -2.86
N LEU A 3 -12.61 18.93 -4.03
CA LEU A 3 -12.00 18.52 -5.30
C LEU A 3 -10.46 18.61 -5.30
N PRO A 4 -9.83 19.71 -4.81
CA PRO A 4 -8.37 19.79 -4.77
C PRO A 4 -7.75 18.70 -3.88
N ALA A 5 -8.36 18.40 -2.74
CA ALA A 5 -7.88 17.36 -1.83
C ALA A 5 -7.94 15.97 -2.50
N LEU A 6 -9.03 15.66 -3.22
CA LEU A 6 -9.15 14.43 -3.99
C LEU A 6 -8.03 14.32 -5.03
N ILE A 7 -7.83 15.36 -5.85
CA ILE A 7 -6.83 15.35 -6.93
C ILE A 7 -5.44 15.11 -6.34
N ILE A 8 -5.04 15.92 -5.36
CA ILE A 8 -3.72 15.81 -4.73
C ILE A 8 -3.55 14.43 -4.09
N GLY A 9 -4.56 13.96 -3.36
CA GLY A 9 -4.51 12.67 -2.67
C GLY A 9 -4.45 11.47 -3.62
N VAL A 10 -5.16 11.51 -4.75
CA VAL A 10 -5.09 10.47 -5.79
C VAL A 10 -3.72 10.46 -6.46
N PHE A 11 -3.20 11.62 -6.88
CA PHE A 11 -1.85 11.68 -7.45
C PHE A 11 -0.78 11.17 -6.48
N ALA A 12 -0.88 11.56 -5.20
CA ALA A 12 0.00 11.06 -4.15
C ALA A 12 -0.11 9.54 -4.00
N GLN A 13 -1.32 8.96 -4.05
CA GLN A 13 -1.51 7.50 -3.96
C GLN A 13 -0.95 6.75 -5.18
N LEU A 14 -1.10 7.28 -6.39
CA LEU A 14 -0.51 6.66 -7.58
C LEU A 14 1.02 6.65 -7.50
N PHE A 15 1.61 7.78 -7.11
CA PHE A 15 3.06 7.87 -6.87
C PHE A 15 3.51 6.93 -5.76
N PHE A 16 2.78 6.90 -4.64
CA PHE A 16 3.07 6.03 -3.51
C PHE A 16 2.94 4.54 -3.87
N ALA A 17 1.98 4.15 -4.72
CA ALA A 17 1.86 2.78 -5.23
C ALA A 17 3.13 2.35 -5.98
N GLY A 18 3.67 3.22 -6.83
CA GLY A 18 4.94 2.99 -7.51
C GLY A 18 6.10 2.80 -6.54
N LEU A 19 6.21 3.68 -5.53
CA LEU A 19 7.24 3.56 -4.48
C LEU A 19 7.08 2.28 -3.67
N GLN A 20 5.86 1.93 -3.26
CA GLN A 20 5.57 0.68 -2.55
C GLN A 20 6.02 -0.52 -3.38
N GLY A 21 5.71 -0.55 -4.68
CA GLY A 21 6.10 -1.66 -5.55
C GLY A 21 7.62 -1.85 -5.58
N LEU A 22 8.36 -0.76 -5.77
CA LEU A 22 9.82 -0.80 -5.76
C LEU A 22 10.36 -1.26 -4.39
N ILE A 23 9.93 -0.62 -3.30
CA ILE A 23 10.44 -0.93 -1.96
C ILE A 23 10.15 -2.38 -1.61
N VAL A 24 8.90 -2.82 -1.79
CA VAL A 24 8.47 -4.16 -1.37
C VAL A 24 9.16 -5.24 -2.19
N VAL A 25 9.24 -5.11 -3.52
CA VAL A 25 9.91 -6.11 -4.37
C VAL A 25 11.38 -6.26 -4.01
N PHE A 26 12.12 -5.14 -3.90
CA PHE A 26 13.55 -5.21 -3.62
C PHE A 26 13.85 -5.69 -2.20
N SER A 27 13.13 -5.18 -1.20
CA SER A 27 13.36 -5.63 0.19
C SER A 27 12.89 -7.06 0.42
N ALA A 28 11.79 -7.49 -0.21
CA ALA A 28 11.37 -8.89 -0.15
C ALA A 28 12.40 -9.84 -0.77
N ALA A 29 12.95 -9.49 -1.94
CA ALA A 29 14.01 -10.29 -2.57
C ALA A 29 15.28 -10.33 -1.71
N ALA A 30 15.66 -9.22 -1.08
CA ALA A 30 16.79 -9.19 -0.16
C ALA A 30 16.56 -10.08 1.07
N ILE A 31 15.38 -10.02 1.69
CA ILE A 31 15.03 -10.84 2.86
C ILE A 31 15.01 -12.32 2.49
N ALA A 32 14.38 -12.69 1.37
CA ALA A 32 14.31 -14.08 0.92
C ALA A 32 15.70 -14.69 0.62
N ASN A 33 16.67 -13.87 0.23
CA ASN A 33 18.05 -14.32 -0.03
C ASN A 33 18.93 -14.43 1.23
N ASN A 34 18.61 -13.70 2.30
CA ASN A 34 19.48 -13.59 3.48
C ASN A 34 18.89 -14.20 4.75
N SER A 35 17.61 -14.58 4.75
CA SER A 35 16.91 -15.05 5.94
C SER A 35 16.19 -16.37 5.67
N GLU A 36 16.22 -17.29 6.64
CA GLU A 36 15.40 -18.51 6.59
C GLU A 36 13.95 -18.16 6.92
N LEU A 37 13.11 -18.11 5.89
CA LEU A 37 11.69 -17.81 6.03
C LEU A 37 10.88 -19.09 6.22
N THR A 38 9.92 -19.05 7.15
CA THR A 38 8.86 -20.06 7.18
C THR A 38 8.00 -19.97 5.91
N PRO A 39 7.35 -21.06 5.47
CA PRO A 39 6.51 -21.04 4.27
C PRO A 39 5.38 -19.99 4.31
N LEU A 40 4.89 -19.66 5.51
CA LEU A 40 3.88 -18.61 5.68
C LEU A 40 4.47 -17.21 5.46
N GLN A 41 5.66 -16.93 5.99
CA GLN A 41 6.33 -15.63 5.83
C GLN A 41 6.68 -15.37 4.37
N ASP A 42 7.20 -16.38 3.67
CA ASP A 42 7.57 -16.28 2.25
C ASP A 42 6.36 -16.00 1.35
N ARG A 43 5.26 -16.75 1.55
CA ARG A 43 3.99 -16.52 0.83
C ARG A 43 3.40 -15.14 1.11
N LEU A 44 3.43 -14.71 2.37
CA LEU A 44 2.94 -13.39 2.76
C LEU A 44 3.79 -12.31 2.09
N LEU A 45 5.11 -12.42 2.17
CA LEU A 45 6.05 -11.46 1.59
C LEU A 45 5.86 -11.32 0.07
N SER A 46 5.70 -12.45 -0.63
CA SER A 46 5.41 -12.48 -2.07
C SER A 46 4.05 -11.86 -2.41
N SER A 47 3.02 -12.12 -1.60
CA SER A 47 1.69 -11.54 -1.80
C SER A 47 1.69 -10.02 -1.64
N LEU A 48 2.48 -9.50 -0.70
CA LEU A 48 2.57 -8.07 -0.41
C LEU A 48 3.20 -7.26 -1.56
N MET A 49 3.99 -7.89 -2.45
CA MET A 49 4.57 -7.24 -3.63
C MET A 49 3.52 -6.62 -4.55
N LEU A 50 2.37 -7.27 -4.71
CA LEU A 50 1.26 -6.76 -5.51
C LEU A 50 0.15 -6.15 -4.65
N LEU A 51 -0.08 -6.71 -3.46
CA LEU A 51 -1.19 -6.28 -2.62
C LEU A 51 -1.03 -4.85 -2.11
N LEU A 52 0.17 -4.41 -1.74
CA LEU A 52 0.39 -3.05 -1.23
C LEU A 52 0.20 -1.97 -2.31
N PRO A 53 0.87 -2.05 -3.48
CA PRO A 53 0.58 -1.13 -4.58
C PRO A 53 -0.88 -1.20 -5.00
N GLY A 54 -1.45 -2.42 -5.08
CA GLY A 54 -2.84 -2.65 -5.41
C GLY A 54 -3.80 -1.96 -4.44
N LEU A 55 -3.51 -1.95 -3.13
CA LEU A 55 -4.30 -1.26 -2.13
C LEU A 55 -4.30 0.25 -2.34
N SER A 56 -3.15 0.84 -2.67
CA SER A 56 -3.06 2.26 -3.03
C SER A 56 -3.92 2.59 -4.26
N LEU A 57 -3.84 1.79 -5.31
CA LEU A 57 -4.62 1.97 -6.54
C LEU A 57 -6.13 1.77 -6.30
N ALA A 58 -6.51 0.74 -5.54
CA ALA A 58 -7.89 0.45 -5.21
C ALA A 58 -8.50 1.58 -4.36
N THR A 59 -7.75 2.10 -3.39
CA THR A 59 -8.20 3.22 -2.56
C THR A 59 -8.38 4.49 -3.40
N ALA A 60 -7.47 4.75 -4.33
CA ALA A 60 -7.60 5.89 -5.26
C ALA A 60 -8.87 5.76 -6.12
N GLY A 61 -9.11 4.57 -6.68
CA GLY A 61 -10.32 4.29 -7.44
C GLY A 61 -11.60 4.45 -6.60
N LEU A 62 -11.62 3.91 -5.38
CA LEU A 62 -12.74 4.06 -4.45
C LEU A 62 -13.04 5.52 -4.13
N LEU A 63 -12.01 6.34 -3.95
CA LEU A 63 -12.17 7.77 -3.67
C LEU A 63 -12.73 8.55 -4.86
N VAL A 64 -12.29 8.22 -6.08
CA VAL A 64 -12.85 8.81 -7.31
C VAL A 64 -14.32 8.42 -7.46
N VAL A 65 -14.65 7.13 -7.35
CA VAL A 65 -16.03 6.64 -7.46
C VAL A 65 -16.92 7.23 -6.36
N GLY A 66 -16.44 7.26 -5.12
CA GLY A 66 -17.14 7.84 -3.98
C GLY A 66 -17.39 9.34 -4.14
N TYR A 67 -16.44 10.07 -4.74
CA TYR A 67 -16.61 11.49 -5.05
C TYR A 67 -17.67 11.71 -6.14
N LEU A 68 -17.62 10.94 -7.24
CA LEU A 68 -18.58 11.04 -8.35
C LEU A 68 -20.01 10.68 -7.92
N SER A 69 -20.16 9.75 -6.99
CA SER A 69 -21.46 9.31 -6.46
C SER A 69 -21.97 10.12 -5.26
N SER A 70 -21.24 11.17 -4.83
CA SER A 70 -21.56 11.94 -3.62
C SER A 70 -21.76 11.06 -2.38
N ALA A 71 -20.93 10.01 -2.24
CA ALA A 71 -21.11 9.00 -1.22
C ALA A 71 -20.97 9.56 0.21
N PRO A 72 -21.84 9.16 1.17
CA PRO A 72 -21.83 9.70 2.53
C PRO A 72 -20.62 9.27 3.36
N TRP A 73 -19.95 8.17 2.97
CA TRP A 73 -18.74 7.66 3.63
C TRP A 73 -17.45 8.32 3.12
N LEU A 74 -17.55 9.24 2.16
CA LEU A 74 -16.39 9.88 1.54
C LEU A 74 -15.67 10.79 2.53
N SER A 75 -14.41 10.46 2.82
CA SER A 75 -13.60 11.13 3.83
C SER A 75 -12.12 11.18 3.45
N ASN A 76 -11.40 12.21 3.89
CA ASN A 76 -9.95 12.29 3.71
C ASN A 76 -9.20 11.16 4.43
N PHE A 77 -9.82 10.53 5.45
CA PHE A 77 -9.22 9.43 6.19
C PHE A 77 -8.90 8.20 5.33
N TRP A 78 -9.62 8.00 4.21
CA TRP A 78 -9.30 6.92 3.27
C TRP A 78 -7.90 7.03 2.70
N HIS A 79 -7.31 8.24 2.63
CA HIS A 79 -5.93 8.41 2.18
C HIS A 79 -4.90 7.78 3.13
N LEU A 80 -5.23 7.54 4.40
CA LEU A 80 -4.32 6.91 5.36
C LEU A 80 -4.27 5.39 5.22
N LEU A 81 -5.26 4.76 4.60
CA LEU A 81 -5.35 3.30 4.52
C LEU A 81 -4.09 2.67 3.89
N PRO A 82 -3.58 3.14 2.73
CA PRO A 82 -2.38 2.56 2.14
C PRO A 82 -1.11 2.88 2.95
N VAL A 83 -1.09 4.03 3.64
CA VAL A 83 0.03 4.45 4.49
C VAL A 83 0.16 3.53 5.70
N VAL A 84 -0.95 3.24 6.37
CA VAL A 84 -0.98 2.32 7.52
C VAL A 84 -0.59 0.91 7.09
N ALA A 85 -1.14 0.40 5.99
CA ALA A 85 -0.79 -0.92 5.46
C ALA A 85 0.71 -1.02 5.14
N PHE A 86 1.30 0.03 4.57
CA PHE A 86 2.74 0.08 4.33
C PHE A 86 3.56 0.11 5.64
N GLY A 87 3.12 0.87 6.64
CA GLY A 87 3.75 0.87 7.96
C GLY A 87 3.78 -0.52 8.61
N LEU A 88 2.68 -1.27 8.51
CA LEU A 88 2.61 -2.65 8.99
C LEU A 88 3.59 -3.57 8.23
N TYR A 89 3.71 -3.39 6.92
CA TYR A 89 4.70 -4.10 6.13
C TYR A 89 6.14 -3.80 6.57
N LEU A 90 6.49 -2.53 6.83
CA LEU A 90 7.82 -2.17 7.29
C LEU A 90 8.15 -2.83 8.64
N LEU A 91 7.19 -2.86 9.57
CA LEU A 91 7.34 -3.56 10.85
C LEU A 91 7.54 -5.06 10.66
N PHE A 92 6.77 -5.67 9.75
CA PHE A 92 6.92 -7.09 9.40
C PHE A 92 8.29 -7.37 8.79
N ALA A 93 8.71 -6.62 7.78
CA ALA A 93 9.99 -6.76 7.11
C ALA A 93 11.17 -6.57 8.08
N TRP A 94 11.08 -5.59 8.97
CA TRP A 94 12.06 -5.38 10.05
C TRP A 94 12.16 -6.59 10.99
N GLY A 95 11.03 -7.23 11.31
CA GLY A 95 11.01 -8.43 12.13
C GLY A 95 11.65 -9.66 11.48
N LEU A 96 11.65 -9.73 10.14
CA LEU A 96 12.26 -10.81 9.36
C LEU A 96 13.75 -10.63 9.12
N ASN A 97 14.22 -9.39 9.00
CA ASN A 97 15.61 -9.06 8.74
C ASN A 97 16.43 -9.05 10.05
N ARG A 98 16.72 -10.25 10.58
CA ARG A 98 17.60 -10.48 11.73
C ARG A 98 18.89 -11.16 11.34
#